data_AF-A0A543FQE7-F1
#
_entry.id   AF-A0A543FQE7-F1
#
_cell.length_a   1.000
_cell.length_b   1.000
_cell.length_c   1.000
_cell.angle_alpha   90.00
_cell.angle_beta   90.00
_cell.angle_gamma   90.00
#
_symmetry.space_group_name_H-M   'P 1'
#
loop_
_entity.id
_entity.type
_entity.pdbx_description
1 polymer ?
#
loop_
_entity_poly.entity_id
_entity_poly.type
_entity_poly.pdbx_seq_one_letter_code
_entity_poly.pdbx_strand_id
1 'polypeptide(L)'
;MAKGAEIYDQFHARLDRLLKVALDARTSRRAGGMSQRSVDSVHEATLLGMVSLFENFLEELFWSCVMNKSALKGVKPTLSISRQSVGEAILLADRPYLTWLPVDETIRRARIFLVGGRPFSRLERRPDKATLSQILKVRHAIAHNSGKAKKDFSALIEPARLRPGRRTPAGWLQASQQGSFIHERYGLALKTAAGGLVASTDAKADAILQPAPPFGNRESPGRGNYRCLRCRNIVRLRGDADRLEICAACGGRPGCATCGRGALSQWERVY
;
A
#
# COMPACT_ATOMS: atom_id res chain seq x y z
N MET A 1 7.19 25.66 -1.12
CA MET A 1 7.26 24.19 -0.94
C MET A 1 6.83 23.51 -2.23
N ALA A 2 7.39 22.33 -2.56
CA ALA A 2 6.94 21.55 -3.71
C ALA A 2 5.47 21.12 -3.51
N LYS A 3 4.60 21.32 -4.50
CA LYS A 3 3.16 21.01 -4.36
C LYS A 3 2.91 19.56 -3.96
N GLY A 4 3.74 18.62 -4.44
CA GLY A 4 3.65 17.21 -4.04
C GLY A 4 3.85 16.98 -2.53
N ALA A 5 4.74 17.72 -1.88
CA ALA A 5 4.95 17.62 -0.43
C ALA A 5 3.74 18.14 0.35
N GLU A 6 3.17 19.28 -0.07
CA GLU A 6 1.98 19.87 0.53
C GLU A 6 0.78 18.90 0.48
N ILE A 7 0.53 18.28 -0.68
CA ILE A 7 -0.54 17.27 -0.85
C ILE A 7 -0.32 16.09 0.11
N TYR A 8 0.91 15.60 0.24
CA TYR A 8 1.24 14.51 1.16
C TYR A 8 1.03 14.90 2.63
N ASP A 9 1.46 16.08 3.06
CA ASP A 9 1.30 16.52 4.44
C ASP A 9 -0.18 16.65 4.83
N GLN A 10 -1.01 17.19 3.92
CA GLN A 10 -2.46 17.27 4.11
C GLN A 10 -3.10 15.87 4.19
N PHE A 11 -2.72 14.97 3.28
CA PHE A 11 -3.15 13.58 3.29
C PHE A 11 -2.77 12.89 4.60
N HIS A 12 -1.51 12.99 5.01
CA HIS A 12 -0.97 12.34 6.21
C HIS A 12 -1.70 12.82 7.48
N ALA A 13 -1.86 14.14 7.64
CA ALA A 13 -2.54 14.73 8.80
C ALA A 13 -4.03 14.31 8.88
N ARG A 14 -4.72 14.23 7.73
CA ARG A 14 -6.12 13.78 7.68
C ARG A 14 -6.25 12.29 7.99
N LEU A 15 -5.32 11.47 7.50
CA LEU A 15 -5.30 10.04 7.76
C LEU A 15 -5.05 9.74 9.24
N ASP A 16 -4.16 10.49 9.89
CA ASP A 16 -3.94 10.37 11.34
C ASP A 16 -5.18 10.67 12.17
N ARG A 17 -5.96 11.69 11.78
CA ARG A 17 -7.22 12.00 12.45
C ARG A 17 -8.22 10.84 12.32
N LEU A 18 -8.33 10.23 11.15
CA LEU A 18 -9.21 9.08 10.92
C LEU A 18 -8.81 7.85 11.75
N LEU A 19 -7.50 7.57 11.82
CA LEU A 19 -6.97 6.48 12.65
C LEU A 19 -7.21 6.74 14.14
N LYS A 20 -7.02 7.99 14.58
CA LYS A 20 -7.32 8.40 15.96
C LYS A 20 -8.79 8.19 16.32
N VAL A 21 -9.73 8.54 15.44
CA VAL A 21 -11.17 8.32 15.68
C VAL A 21 -11.49 6.84 15.90
N ALA A 22 -10.91 5.94 15.12
CA ALA A 22 -11.09 4.50 15.29
C ALA A 22 -10.51 4.00 16.64
N LEU A 23 -9.34 4.51 17.04
CA LEU A 23 -8.74 4.19 18.33
C LEU A 23 -9.60 4.70 19.50
N ASP A 24 -10.04 5.95 19.44
CA ASP A 24 -10.85 6.60 20.47
C ASP A 24 -12.19 5.86 20.65
N ALA A 25 -12.83 5.40 19.56
CA ALA A 25 -14.04 4.59 19.62
C ALA A 25 -13.82 3.25 20.34
N ARG A 26 -12.66 2.62 20.14
CA ARG A 26 -12.31 1.39 20.87
C ARG A 26 -12.08 1.64 22.35
N THR A 27 -11.38 2.72 22.68
CA THR A 27 -11.13 3.14 24.07
C THR A 27 -12.44 3.44 24.78
N SER A 28 -13.32 4.21 24.15
CA SER A 28 -14.66 4.53 24.67
C SER A 28 -15.49 3.28 24.93
N ARG A 29 -15.46 2.31 24.01
CA ARG A 29 -16.13 1.02 24.23
C ARG A 29 -15.57 0.24 25.42
N ARG A 30 -14.26 0.21 25.62
CA ARG A 30 -13.65 -0.46 26.79
C ARG A 30 -14.07 0.20 28.11
N ALA A 31 -14.31 1.50 28.09
CA ALA A 31 -14.85 2.27 29.20
C ALA A 31 -16.38 2.16 29.34
N GLY A 32 -17.06 1.35 28.52
CA GLY A 32 -18.53 1.23 28.53
C GLY A 32 -19.28 2.39 27.88
N GLY A 33 -18.59 3.38 27.30
CA GLY A 33 -19.18 4.57 26.69
C GLY A 33 -19.76 4.37 25.28
N MET A 34 -19.54 3.21 24.65
CA MET A 34 -20.05 2.92 23.31
C MET A 34 -20.46 1.45 23.13
N SER A 35 -21.55 1.24 22.40
CA SER A 35 -21.98 -0.10 21.98
C SER A 35 -21.02 -0.72 20.94
N GLN A 36 -20.99 -2.05 20.83
CA GLN A 36 -20.24 -2.74 19.77
C GLN A 36 -20.70 -2.31 18.37
N ARG A 37 -22.01 -2.10 18.15
CA ARG A 37 -22.55 -1.67 16.87
C ARG A 37 -22.01 -0.29 16.48
N SER A 38 -21.97 0.64 17.44
CA SER A 38 -21.40 1.98 17.21
C SER A 38 -19.92 1.91 16.85
N VAL A 39 -19.15 1.06 17.52
CA VAL A 39 -17.73 0.84 17.18
C VAL A 39 -17.58 0.22 15.79
N ASP A 40 -18.42 -0.73 15.43
CA ASP A 40 -18.40 -1.35 14.10
C ASP A 40 -18.66 -0.30 13.00
N SER A 41 -19.68 0.56 13.18
CA SER A 41 -19.96 1.67 12.27
C SER A 41 -18.81 2.67 12.17
N VAL A 42 -18.13 2.99 13.29
CA VAL A 42 -16.97 3.88 13.26
C VAL A 42 -15.84 3.27 12.43
N HIS A 43 -15.51 1.98 12.63
CA HIS A 43 -14.43 1.35 11.85
C HIS A 43 -14.73 1.30 10.35
N GLU A 44 -15.99 1.00 9.98
CA GLU A 44 -16.41 0.99 8.58
C GLU A 44 -16.36 2.40 7.97
N ALA A 45 -16.88 3.41 8.67
CA ALA A 45 -16.81 4.81 8.25
C ALA A 45 -15.36 5.32 8.14
N THR A 46 -14.50 4.96 9.10
CA THR A 46 -13.07 5.26 9.06
C THR A 46 -12.43 4.64 7.82
N LEU A 47 -12.69 3.37 7.50
CA LEU A 47 -12.14 2.75 6.29
C LEU A 47 -12.59 3.47 5.02
N LEU A 48 -13.88 3.75 4.87
CA LEU A 48 -14.39 4.49 3.72
C LEU A 48 -13.70 5.86 3.59
N GLY A 49 -13.57 6.58 4.72
CA GLY A 49 -12.86 7.86 4.78
C GLY A 49 -11.38 7.75 4.37
N MET A 50 -10.68 6.69 4.82
CA MET A 50 -9.28 6.45 4.45
C MET A 50 -9.12 6.20 2.95
N VAL A 51 -10.01 5.39 2.36
CA VAL A 51 -9.93 5.10 0.92
C VAL A 51 -10.25 6.33 0.08
N SER A 52 -11.33 7.04 0.38
CA SER A 52 -11.67 8.28 -0.34
C SER A 52 -10.57 9.33 -0.22
N LEU A 53 -9.96 9.46 0.96
CA LEU A 53 -8.83 10.36 1.17
C LEU A 53 -7.61 9.97 0.32
N PHE A 54 -7.34 8.68 0.15
CA PHE A 54 -6.25 8.21 -0.70
C PHE A 54 -6.55 8.36 -2.20
N GLU A 55 -7.79 8.12 -2.64
CA GLU A 55 -8.20 8.39 -4.03
C GLU A 55 -8.03 9.87 -4.38
N ASN A 56 -8.47 10.78 -3.50
CA ASN A 56 -8.26 12.22 -3.68
C ASN A 56 -6.77 12.60 -3.70
N PHE A 57 -5.95 12.00 -2.84
CA PHE A 57 -4.50 12.20 -2.88
C PHE A 57 -3.89 11.77 -4.22
N LEU A 58 -4.29 10.60 -4.75
CA LEU A 58 -3.81 10.12 -6.06
C LEU A 58 -4.22 11.09 -7.18
N GLU A 59 -5.45 11.59 -7.15
CA GLU A 59 -5.98 12.54 -8.10
C GLU A 59 -5.23 13.88 -8.09
N GLU A 60 -5.13 14.51 -6.92
CA GLU A 60 -4.44 15.79 -6.75
C GLU A 60 -2.97 15.67 -7.17
N LEU A 61 -2.31 14.58 -6.78
CA LEU A 61 -0.93 14.33 -7.18
C LEU A 61 -0.83 14.16 -8.70
N PHE A 62 -1.73 13.39 -9.31
CA PHE A 62 -1.74 13.15 -10.75
C PHE A 62 -1.85 14.46 -11.52
N TRP A 63 -2.83 15.30 -11.17
CA TRP A 63 -3.01 16.59 -11.81
C TRP A 63 -1.82 17.53 -11.58
N SER A 64 -1.24 17.52 -10.38
CA SER A 64 -0.02 18.27 -10.12
C SER A 64 1.14 17.82 -11.02
N CYS A 65 1.24 16.53 -11.35
CA CYS A 65 2.27 16.01 -12.24
C CYS A 65 1.99 16.37 -13.71
N VAL A 66 0.76 16.16 -14.19
CA VAL A 66 0.36 16.42 -15.59
C VAL A 66 0.46 17.90 -15.93
N MET A 67 0.10 18.79 -15.00
CA MET A 67 0.23 20.24 -15.16
C MET A 67 1.63 20.77 -14.84
N ASN A 68 2.61 19.88 -14.59
CA ASN A 68 3.99 20.23 -14.23
C ASN A 68 4.12 21.15 -12.98
N LYS A 69 3.22 21.00 -12.00
CA LYS A 69 3.19 21.75 -10.71
C LYS A 69 3.78 20.97 -9.53
N SER A 70 3.95 19.64 -9.66
CA SER A 70 4.35 18.76 -8.56
C SER A 70 5.73 19.06 -7.96
N ALA A 71 6.64 19.62 -8.77
CA ALA A 71 8.07 19.79 -8.47
C ALA A 71 8.81 18.50 -8.08
N LEU A 72 8.29 17.33 -8.49
CA LEU A 72 8.96 16.04 -8.28
C LEU A 72 10.04 15.80 -9.33
N LYS A 73 11.25 15.44 -8.89
CA LYS A 73 12.39 15.20 -9.77
C LYS A 73 12.13 14.00 -10.69
N GLY A 74 12.38 14.18 -11.99
CA GLY A 74 12.24 13.12 -12.99
C GLY A 74 10.80 12.78 -13.38
N VAL A 75 9.82 13.57 -12.92
CA VAL A 75 8.43 13.50 -13.39
C VAL A 75 8.26 14.56 -14.49
N LYS A 76 7.85 14.13 -15.67
CA LYS A 76 7.60 15.02 -16.82
C LYS A 76 6.29 14.60 -17.50
N PRO A 77 5.40 15.54 -17.85
CA PRO A 77 4.24 15.22 -18.66
C PRO A 77 4.65 14.79 -20.06
N THR A 78 3.98 13.78 -20.59
CA THR A 78 4.04 13.41 -22.02
C THR A 78 3.16 14.35 -22.84
N LEU A 79 2.01 14.73 -22.28
CA LEU A 79 1.10 15.74 -22.83
C LEU A 79 0.90 16.83 -21.79
N SER A 80 1.27 18.07 -22.13
CA SER A 80 1.04 19.21 -21.25
C SER A 80 -0.41 19.67 -21.33
N ILE A 81 -1.11 19.67 -20.20
CA ILE A 81 -2.49 20.14 -20.09
C ILE A 81 -2.49 21.41 -19.24
N SER A 82 -2.96 22.52 -19.80
CA SER A 82 -2.94 23.83 -19.14
C SER A 82 -4.10 24.02 -18.15
N ARG A 83 -5.23 23.34 -18.35
CA ARG A 83 -6.44 23.43 -17.53
C ARG A 83 -6.91 22.04 -17.10
N GLN A 84 -7.10 21.85 -15.80
CA GLN A 84 -7.53 20.57 -15.24
C GLN A 84 -8.86 20.09 -15.85
N SER A 85 -9.85 20.97 -16.03
CA SER A 85 -11.15 20.63 -16.61
C SER A 85 -11.07 20.04 -18.03
N VAL A 86 -10.09 20.46 -18.84
CA VAL A 86 -9.86 19.88 -20.17
C VAL A 86 -9.29 18.47 -20.03
N GLY A 87 -8.35 18.27 -19.10
CA GLY A 87 -7.82 16.95 -18.80
C GLY A 87 -8.88 15.99 -18.25
N GLU A 88 -9.75 16.49 -17.36
CA GLU A 88 -10.87 15.73 -16.82
C GLU A 88 -11.83 15.30 -17.92
N ALA A 89 -12.19 16.20 -18.85
CA ALA A 89 -13.02 15.85 -20.01
C ALA A 89 -12.40 14.73 -20.87
N ILE A 90 -11.07 14.79 -21.09
CA ILE A 90 -10.34 13.75 -21.83
C ILE A 90 -10.32 12.42 -21.07
N LEU A 91 -10.09 12.44 -19.75
CA LEU A 91 -9.98 11.24 -18.92
C LEU A 91 -11.32 10.58 -18.64
N LEU A 92 -12.37 11.37 -18.41
CA LEU A 92 -13.71 10.89 -18.13
C LEU A 92 -14.30 10.23 -19.37
N ALA A 93 -14.10 10.83 -20.56
CA ALA A 93 -14.73 10.39 -21.80
C ALA A 93 -16.25 10.19 -21.59
N ASP A 94 -16.74 8.96 -21.56
CA ASP A 94 -18.14 8.58 -21.36
C ASP A 94 -18.49 8.19 -19.90
N ARG A 95 -17.52 8.27 -18.98
CA ARG A 95 -17.68 7.85 -17.59
C ARG A 95 -18.16 9.00 -16.69
N PRO A 96 -19.03 8.71 -15.70
CA PRO A 96 -19.53 9.73 -14.78
C PRO A 96 -18.50 10.19 -13.74
N TYR A 97 -17.45 9.39 -13.48
CA TYR A 97 -16.40 9.72 -12.52
C TYR A 97 -15.10 8.96 -12.80
N LEU A 98 -13.98 9.52 -12.35
CA LEU A 98 -12.68 8.85 -12.37
C LEU A 98 -12.56 7.87 -11.20
N THR A 99 -11.89 6.75 -11.43
CA THR A 99 -11.67 5.72 -10.41
C THR A 99 -10.18 5.48 -10.26
N TRP A 100 -9.58 5.91 -9.16
CA TRP A 100 -8.13 5.83 -8.92
C TRP A 100 -7.67 4.49 -8.34
N LEU A 101 -8.61 3.63 -7.95
CA LEU A 101 -8.33 2.30 -7.44
C LEU A 101 -9.16 1.23 -8.19
N PRO A 102 -8.56 0.11 -8.63
CA PRO A 102 -7.25 -0.43 -8.25
C PRO A 102 -6.06 0.35 -8.84
N VAL A 103 -4.92 0.31 -8.14
CA VAL A 103 -3.71 1.08 -8.49
C VAL A 103 -3.23 0.83 -9.92
N ASP A 104 -3.45 -0.38 -10.45
CA ASP A 104 -3.09 -0.71 -11.83
C ASP A 104 -3.73 0.22 -12.86
N GLU A 105 -4.97 0.64 -12.60
CA GLU A 105 -5.68 1.58 -13.46
C GLU A 105 -5.06 2.98 -13.38
N THR A 106 -4.65 3.42 -12.19
CA THR A 106 -3.91 4.67 -12.02
C THR A 106 -2.54 4.63 -12.70
N ILE A 107 -1.80 3.53 -12.60
CA ILE A 107 -0.53 3.34 -13.30
C ILE A 107 -0.74 3.39 -14.82
N ARG A 108 -1.78 2.69 -15.32
CA ARG A 108 -2.14 2.68 -16.74
C ARG A 108 -2.41 4.09 -17.25
N ARG A 109 -3.21 4.89 -16.52
CA ARG A 109 -3.44 6.30 -16.86
C ARG A 109 -2.18 7.12 -16.79
N ALA A 110 -1.39 6.98 -15.72
CA ALA A 110 -0.13 7.70 -15.57
C ALA A 110 0.82 7.46 -16.75
N ARG A 111 0.89 6.24 -17.30
CA ARG A 111 1.73 5.94 -18.47
C ARG A 111 1.32 6.67 -19.75
N ILE A 112 0.05 7.06 -19.87
CA ILE A 112 -0.45 7.82 -21.01
C ILE A 112 -0.02 9.29 -20.89
N PHE A 113 -0.11 9.87 -19.69
CA PHE A 113 0.08 11.32 -19.48
C PHE A 113 1.46 11.71 -18.96
N LEU A 114 2.24 10.78 -18.41
CA LEU A 114 3.52 11.03 -17.75
C LEU A 114 4.59 10.09 -18.32
N VAL A 115 5.79 10.62 -18.54
CA VAL A 115 6.92 9.86 -19.07
C VAL A 115 7.25 8.68 -18.14
N GLY A 116 7.12 7.45 -18.65
CA GLY A 116 7.33 6.22 -17.89
C GLY A 116 6.33 5.99 -16.74
N GLY A 117 5.19 6.70 -16.75
CA GLY A 117 4.16 6.63 -15.71
C GLY A 117 4.61 7.10 -14.33
N ARG A 118 5.70 7.86 -14.23
CA ARG A 118 6.24 8.35 -12.95
C ARG A 118 5.35 9.47 -12.38
N PRO A 119 5.16 9.55 -11.05
CA PRO A 119 5.73 8.68 -10.02
C PRO A 119 4.93 7.38 -9.77
N PHE A 120 3.73 7.24 -10.35
CA PHE A 120 2.79 6.15 -10.06
C PHE A 120 3.34 4.75 -10.35
N SER A 121 4.19 4.62 -11.37
CA SER A 121 4.88 3.37 -11.71
C SER A 121 5.75 2.81 -10.57
N ARG A 122 6.11 3.61 -9.56
CA ARG A 122 6.80 3.16 -8.35
C ARG A 122 6.02 2.09 -7.56
N LEU A 123 4.69 2.08 -7.68
CA LEU A 123 3.81 1.12 -6.99
C LEU A 123 3.69 -0.24 -7.70
N GLU A 124 4.21 -0.39 -8.92
CA GLU A 124 4.02 -1.59 -9.73
C GLU A 124 4.64 -2.86 -9.11
N ARG A 125 5.82 -2.71 -8.47
CA ARG A 125 6.65 -3.84 -7.99
C ARG A 125 6.67 -3.98 -6.47
N ARG A 126 5.57 -3.64 -5.76
CA ARG A 126 5.60 -3.48 -4.30
C ARG A 126 4.70 -4.45 -3.54
N PRO A 127 5.14 -4.92 -2.35
CA PRO A 127 4.38 -5.86 -1.51
C PRO A 127 3.02 -5.29 -1.06
N ASP A 128 2.92 -3.97 -0.91
CA ASP A 128 1.70 -3.31 -0.45
C ASP A 128 0.55 -3.38 -1.47
N LYS A 129 0.81 -3.76 -2.72
CA LYS A 129 -0.26 -3.93 -3.73
C LYS A 129 -1.29 -4.98 -3.31
N ALA A 130 -0.85 -6.03 -2.61
CA ALA A 130 -1.75 -7.01 -2.02
C ALA A 130 -2.63 -6.35 -0.95
N THR A 131 -2.04 -5.57 -0.03
CA THR A 131 -2.78 -4.84 1.01
C THR A 131 -3.77 -3.84 0.43
N LEU A 132 -3.39 -3.07 -0.60
CA LEU A 132 -4.29 -2.15 -1.30
C LEU A 132 -5.46 -2.89 -1.97
N SER A 133 -5.22 -4.08 -2.53
CA SER A 133 -6.29 -4.94 -3.04
C SER A 133 -7.23 -5.43 -1.93
N GLN A 134 -6.69 -5.79 -0.76
CA GLN A 134 -7.51 -6.17 0.40
C GLN A 134 -8.38 -5.01 0.88
N ILE A 135 -7.82 -3.80 0.97
CA ILE A 135 -8.55 -2.58 1.32
C ILE A 135 -9.78 -2.40 0.42
N LEU A 136 -9.63 -2.58 -0.89
CA LEU A 136 -10.73 -2.47 -1.85
C LEU A 136 -11.79 -3.55 -1.67
N LYS A 137 -11.40 -4.80 -1.40
CA LYS A 137 -12.37 -5.87 -1.11
C LYS A 137 -13.22 -5.54 0.12
N VAL A 138 -12.60 -5.01 1.17
CA VAL A 138 -13.32 -4.59 2.38
C VAL A 138 -14.22 -3.38 2.09
N ARG A 139 -13.72 -2.36 1.38
CA ARG A 139 -14.53 -1.20 0.94
C ARG A 139 -15.76 -1.65 0.16
N HIS A 140 -15.60 -2.53 -0.83
CA HIS A 140 -16.70 -3.01 -1.65
C HIS A 140 -17.72 -3.78 -0.82
N ALA A 141 -17.29 -4.57 0.16
CA ALA A 141 -18.21 -5.28 1.05
C ALA A 141 -18.98 -4.35 2.02
N ILE A 142 -18.42 -3.18 2.35
CA ILE A 142 -19.13 -2.15 3.13
C ILE A 142 -20.11 -1.39 2.23
N ALA A 143 -19.66 -0.97 1.04
CA ALA A 143 -20.42 -0.06 0.18
C ALA A 143 -21.47 -0.77 -0.70
N HIS A 144 -21.32 -2.07 -0.95
CA HIS A 144 -22.14 -2.80 -1.91
C HIS A 144 -22.65 -4.14 -1.37
N ASN A 145 -23.95 -4.38 -1.55
CA ASN A 145 -24.60 -5.65 -1.15
C ASN A 145 -24.53 -6.73 -2.25
N SER A 146 -23.64 -6.59 -3.25
CA SER A 146 -23.59 -7.50 -4.39
C SER A 146 -23.01 -8.87 -4.02
N GLY A 147 -23.47 -9.93 -4.70
CA GLY A 147 -22.95 -11.29 -4.49
C GLY A 147 -21.43 -11.38 -4.71
N LYS A 148 -20.89 -10.63 -5.68
CA LYS A 148 -19.45 -10.53 -5.93
C LYS A 148 -18.69 -9.93 -4.75
N ALA A 149 -19.13 -8.78 -4.23
CA ALA A 149 -18.47 -8.13 -3.09
C ALA A 149 -18.43 -9.03 -1.85
N LYS A 150 -19.56 -9.72 -1.57
CA LYS A 150 -19.64 -10.71 -0.48
C LYS A 150 -18.65 -11.85 -0.69
N LYS A 151 -18.62 -12.46 -1.88
CA LYS A 151 -17.70 -13.58 -2.20
C LYS A 151 -16.23 -13.17 -2.08
N ASP A 152 -15.86 -12.01 -2.62
CA ASP A 152 -14.49 -11.50 -2.58
C ASP A 152 -14.03 -11.21 -1.15
N PHE A 153 -14.92 -10.68 -0.30
CA PHE A 153 -14.65 -10.45 1.12
C PHE A 153 -14.60 -11.76 1.93
N SER A 154 -15.51 -12.70 1.72
CA SER A 154 -15.47 -14.02 2.37
C SER A 154 -14.15 -14.73 2.08
N ALA A 155 -13.70 -14.73 0.83
CA ALA A 155 -12.41 -15.32 0.44
C ALA A 155 -11.21 -14.62 1.11
N LEU A 156 -11.30 -13.31 1.40
CA LEU A 156 -10.26 -12.57 2.11
C LEU A 156 -10.14 -13.02 3.58
N ILE A 157 -11.26 -13.23 4.26
CA ILE A 157 -11.28 -13.49 5.71
C ILE A 157 -11.21 -14.97 6.09
N GLU A 158 -11.44 -15.90 5.15
CA GLU A 158 -11.43 -17.35 5.40
C GLU A 158 -10.16 -17.84 6.13
N PRO A 159 -8.94 -17.40 5.74
CA PRO A 159 -7.71 -17.86 6.41
C PRO A 159 -7.57 -17.37 7.86
N ALA A 160 -8.29 -16.31 8.24
CA ALA A 160 -8.09 -15.62 9.52
C ALA A 160 -8.84 -16.23 10.70
N ARG A 161 -9.67 -17.27 10.49
CA ARG A 161 -10.42 -17.98 11.54
C ARG A 161 -11.18 -17.05 12.50
N LEU A 162 -11.82 -16.01 11.98
CA LEU A 162 -12.64 -15.10 12.79
C LEU A 162 -13.84 -15.85 13.40
N ARG A 163 -14.23 -15.48 14.62
CA ARG A 163 -15.47 -16.00 15.26
C ARG A 163 -16.69 -15.69 14.36
N PRO A 164 -17.73 -16.55 14.33
CA PRO A 164 -18.88 -16.37 13.43
C PRO A 164 -19.50 -14.96 13.46
N GLY A 165 -19.76 -14.41 14.64
CA GLY A 165 -20.30 -13.04 14.80
C GLY A 165 -19.34 -11.89 14.47
N ARG A 166 -18.10 -12.19 14.07
CA ARG A 166 -17.07 -11.24 13.66
C ARG A 166 -16.63 -11.43 12.21
N ARG A 167 -17.30 -12.30 11.43
CA ARG A 167 -17.09 -12.48 9.98
C ARG A 167 -17.76 -11.35 9.17
N THR A 168 -17.53 -10.10 9.58
CA THR A 168 -18.07 -8.88 8.98
C THR A 168 -16.91 -7.92 8.65
N PRO A 169 -17.09 -6.92 7.76
CA PRO A 169 -16.06 -5.93 7.48
C PRO A 169 -15.54 -5.23 8.75
N ALA A 170 -16.43 -4.74 9.62
CA ALA A 170 -16.05 -4.21 10.92
C ALA A 170 -15.27 -5.21 11.80
N GLY A 171 -15.70 -6.47 11.82
CA GLY A 171 -15.04 -7.54 12.57
C GLY A 171 -13.62 -7.82 12.10
N TRP A 172 -13.40 -7.81 10.78
CA TRP A 172 -12.08 -7.93 10.15
C TRP A 172 -11.18 -6.74 10.47
N LEU A 173 -11.69 -5.50 10.37
CA LEU A 173 -10.91 -4.29 10.63
C LEU A 173 -10.42 -4.18 12.08
N GLN A 174 -11.16 -4.79 13.01
CA GLN A 174 -10.83 -4.90 14.43
C GLN A 174 -10.03 -6.15 14.78
N ALA A 175 -9.78 -7.07 13.85
CA ALA A 175 -8.93 -8.22 14.10
C ALA A 175 -7.48 -7.76 14.32
N SER A 176 -6.78 -8.44 15.23
CA SER A 176 -5.34 -8.25 15.41
C SER A 176 -4.59 -9.31 14.63
N GLN A 177 -3.54 -8.90 13.92
CA GLN A 177 -2.61 -9.79 13.24
C GLN A 177 -1.20 -9.28 13.53
N GLN A 178 -0.36 -10.13 14.12
CA GLN A 178 1.03 -9.79 14.49
C GLN A 178 1.14 -8.57 15.42
N GLY A 179 0.18 -8.38 16.34
CA GLY A 179 0.22 -7.31 17.33
C GLY A 179 -0.33 -5.95 16.86
N SER A 180 -0.70 -5.81 15.59
CA SER A 180 -1.36 -4.61 15.05
C SER A 180 -2.77 -4.91 14.58
N PHE A 181 -3.66 -3.92 14.62
CA PHE A 181 -5.01 -4.06 14.09
C PHE A 181 -5.01 -3.90 12.57
N ILE A 182 -5.91 -4.60 11.89
CA ILE A 182 -5.98 -4.55 10.42
C ILE A 182 -6.20 -3.12 9.91
N HIS A 183 -7.07 -2.32 10.54
CA HIS A 183 -7.28 -0.94 10.11
C HIS A 183 -6.02 -0.05 10.23
N GLU A 184 -5.20 -0.25 11.27
CA GLU A 184 -3.92 0.47 11.44
C GLU A 184 -2.95 0.07 10.33
N ARG A 185 -2.87 -1.22 10.00
CA ARG A 185 -2.04 -1.73 8.90
C ARG A 185 -2.47 -1.17 7.55
N TYR A 186 -3.78 -1.03 7.32
CA TYR A 186 -4.31 -0.39 6.12
C TYR A 186 -3.92 1.09 6.07
N GLY A 187 -4.07 1.83 7.17
CA GLY A 187 -3.61 3.21 7.26
C GLY A 187 -2.11 3.35 6.96
N LEU A 188 -1.27 2.49 7.56
CA LEU A 188 0.16 2.47 7.29
C LEU A 188 0.47 2.18 5.82
N ALA A 189 -0.19 1.19 5.20
CA ALA A 189 0.03 0.87 3.79
C ALA A 189 -0.32 2.05 2.86
N LEU A 190 -1.42 2.78 3.15
CA LEU A 190 -1.79 3.98 2.40
C LEU A 190 -0.76 5.10 2.60
N LYS A 191 -0.26 5.32 3.84
CA LYS A 191 0.82 6.28 4.13
C LYS A 191 2.10 5.94 3.37
N THR A 192 2.53 4.68 3.43
CA THR A 192 3.73 4.18 2.74
C THR A 192 3.61 4.40 1.24
N ALA A 193 2.49 4.01 0.63
CA ALA A 193 2.22 4.23 -0.78
C ALA A 193 2.28 5.72 -1.15
N ALA A 194 1.62 6.59 -0.38
CA ALA A 194 1.62 8.03 -0.60
C ALA A 194 3.02 8.64 -0.48
N GLY A 195 3.76 8.29 0.58
CA GLY A 195 5.12 8.78 0.83
C GLY A 195 6.09 8.37 -0.27
N GLY A 196 5.97 7.14 -0.77
CA GLY A 196 6.76 6.67 -1.91
C GLY A 196 6.48 7.42 -3.22
N LEU A 197 5.23 7.79 -3.45
CA LEU A 197 4.84 8.55 -4.63
C LEU A 197 5.41 9.99 -4.61
N VAL A 198 5.46 10.63 -3.45
CA VAL A 198 5.98 12.01 -3.32
C VAL A 198 7.48 12.09 -3.00
N ALA A 199 8.15 10.96 -2.83
CA ALA A 199 9.57 10.93 -2.54
C ALA A 199 10.38 11.65 -3.63
N SER A 200 11.34 12.47 -3.19
CA SER A 200 12.12 13.37 -4.06
C SER A 200 13.05 12.65 -5.04
N THR A 201 13.36 11.38 -4.77
CA THR A 201 14.20 10.52 -5.61
C THR A 201 13.66 9.10 -5.59
N ASP A 202 14.04 8.29 -6.59
CA ASP A 202 13.66 6.87 -6.60
C ASP A 202 14.27 6.12 -5.41
N ALA A 203 15.53 6.38 -5.05
CA ALA A 203 16.14 5.76 -3.88
C ALA A 203 15.38 6.04 -2.57
N LYS A 204 14.85 7.26 -2.39
CA LYS A 204 13.99 7.56 -1.23
C LYS A 204 12.62 6.90 -1.35
N ALA A 205 12.04 6.86 -2.56
CA ALA A 205 10.78 6.16 -2.79
C ALA A 205 10.94 4.68 -2.44
N ASP A 206 12.03 4.07 -2.88
CA ASP A 206 12.40 2.70 -2.60
C ASP A 206 12.56 2.47 -1.10
N ALA A 207 13.25 3.36 -0.38
CA ALA A 207 13.41 3.27 1.08
C ALA A 207 12.12 3.50 1.89
N ILE A 208 11.08 4.12 1.31
CA ILE A 208 9.77 4.28 1.95
C ILE A 208 8.89 3.07 1.61
N LEU A 209 8.78 2.75 0.32
CA LEU A 209 7.98 1.64 -0.21
C LEU A 209 8.56 0.26 0.13
N GLN A 210 9.74 0.25 0.73
CA GLN A 210 10.38 -0.92 1.33
C GLN A 210 10.82 -0.54 2.73
N PRO A 211 10.43 -1.34 3.71
CA PRO A 211 11.31 -2.45 3.96
C PRO A 211 10.60 -3.68 3.42
N ALA A 212 11.06 -4.21 2.29
CA ALA A 212 10.75 -5.61 2.07
C ALA A 212 11.28 -6.31 3.33
N PRO A 213 10.45 -7.13 4.02
CA PRO A 213 11.01 -8.01 5.04
C PRO A 213 12.19 -8.73 4.39
N PRO A 214 13.24 -9.07 5.15
CA PRO A 214 14.36 -9.77 4.57
C PRO A 214 13.84 -10.97 3.79
N PHE A 215 14.11 -10.98 2.49
CA PHE A 215 13.69 -12.06 1.63
C PHE A 215 14.36 -13.33 2.15
N GLY A 216 13.54 -14.35 2.38
CA GLY A 216 14.04 -15.66 2.73
C GLY A 216 14.77 -16.33 1.57
N ASN A 217 15.45 -17.41 1.87
CA ASN A 217 15.97 -18.30 0.85
C ASN A 217 14.83 -18.80 -0.05
N ARG A 218 15.12 -18.95 -1.34
CA ARG A 218 14.26 -19.43 -2.41
C ARG A 218 13.11 -18.51 -2.80
N GLU A 219 13.02 -17.31 -2.23
CA GLU A 219 12.09 -16.29 -2.70
C GLU A 219 12.56 -15.72 -4.06
N SER A 220 11.60 -15.37 -4.93
CA SER A 220 11.85 -14.65 -6.19
C SER A 220 11.43 -13.18 -6.06
N PRO A 221 12.30 -12.32 -5.53
CA PRO A 221 11.98 -10.90 -5.32
C PRO A 221 12.12 -10.04 -6.58
N GLY A 222 12.32 -10.65 -7.75
CA GLY A 222 12.52 -9.99 -9.04
C GLY A 222 13.97 -9.51 -9.28
N ARG A 223 14.20 -8.86 -10.42
CA ARG A 223 15.53 -8.38 -10.84
C ARG A 223 16.07 -7.28 -9.93
N GLY A 224 17.32 -7.36 -9.48
CA GLY A 224 17.93 -6.34 -8.63
C GLY A 224 19.21 -6.80 -7.93
N ASN A 225 19.83 -5.91 -7.18
CA ASN A 225 20.91 -6.26 -6.27
C ASN A 225 20.32 -6.57 -4.89
N TYR A 226 20.88 -7.56 -4.20
CA TYR A 226 20.40 -8.02 -2.90
C TYR A 226 21.58 -8.26 -1.97
N ARG A 227 21.53 -7.67 -0.78
CA ARG A 227 22.55 -7.76 0.24
C ARG A 227 22.11 -8.71 1.33
N CYS A 228 22.95 -9.67 1.65
CA CYS A 228 22.72 -10.54 2.79
C CYS A 228 22.77 -9.70 4.07
N LEU A 229 21.74 -9.77 4.91
CA LEU A 229 21.69 -9.04 6.18
C LEU A 229 22.80 -9.46 7.16
N ARG A 230 23.35 -10.67 7.00
CA ARG A 230 24.36 -11.22 7.91
C ARG A 230 25.80 -10.81 7.54
N CYS A 231 26.21 -11.03 6.30
CA CYS A 231 27.61 -10.80 5.86
C CYS A 231 27.77 -9.63 4.89
N ARG A 232 26.68 -8.96 4.52
CA ARG A 232 26.65 -7.87 3.53
C ARG A 232 27.08 -8.26 2.11
N ASN A 233 27.27 -9.55 1.81
CA ASN A 233 27.52 -10.02 0.43
C ASN A 233 26.36 -9.63 -0.49
N ILE A 234 26.68 -9.10 -1.68
CA ILE A 234 25.69 -8.65 -2.66
C ILE A 234 25.56 -9.69 -3.77
N VAL A 235 24.33 -10.12 -4.07
CA VAL A 235 23.98 -10.94 -5.23
C VAL A 235 23.10 -10.14 -6.18
N ARG A 236 23.28 -10.35 -7.48
CA ARG A 236 22.50 -9.68 -8.52
C ARG A 236 21.59 -10.69 -9.22
N LEU A 237 20.28 -10.49 -9.10
CA LEU A 237 19.28 -11.22 -9.84
C LEU A 237 19.01 -10.54 -11.18
N ARG A 238 19.08 -11.30 -12.28
CA ARG A 238 18.97 -10.83 -13.67
C ARG A 238 17.59 -11.10 -14.27
N GLY A 239 16.90 -12.14 -13.81
CA GLY A 239 15.55 -12.53 -14.19
C GLY A 239 14.52 -12.30 -13.10
N ASP A 240 13.25 -12.19 -13.50
CA ASP A 240 12.14 -12.06 -12.55
C ASP A 240 11.80 -13.40 -11.86
N ALA A 241 12.22 -14.52 -12.47
CA ALA A 241 12.13 -15.87 -11.92
C ALA A 241 13.37 -16.29 -11.10
N ASP A 242 14.42 -15.47 -11.07
CA ASP A 242 15.62 -15.78 -10.29
C ASP A 242 15.25 -15.81 -8.79
N ARG A 243 15.91 -16.70 -8.04
CA ARG A 243 15.67 -16.89 -6.62
C ARG A 243 16.88 -16.50 -5.81
N LEU A 244 16.63 -15.97 -4.62
CA LEU A 244 17.69 -15.77 -3.64
C LEU A 244 18.09 -17.11 -3.05
N GLU A 245 19.34 -17.52 -3.23
CA GLU A 245 19.83 -18.75 -2.62
C GLU A 245 20.27 -18.54 -1.17
N ILE A 246 20.73 -19.61 -0.52
CA ILE A 246 21.50 -19.46 0.71
C ILE A 246 22.73 -18.63 0.37
N CYS A 247 23.03 -17.62 1.17
CA CYS A 247 24.19 -16.77 0.94
C CYS A 247 25.46 -17.62 1.00
N ALA A 248 26.21 -17.72 -0.10
CA ALA A 248 27.42 -18.54 -0.19
C ALA A 248 28.44 -18.23 0.91
N ALA A 249 28.54 -16.96 1.32
CA ALA A 249 29.41 -16.53 2.41
C ALA A 249 28.91 -16.93 3.83
N CYS A 250 27.61 -17.24 3.98
CA CYS A 250 27.00 -17.63 5.25
C CYS A 250 26.62 -19.12 5.34
N GLY A 251 26.47 -19.80 4.19
CA GLY A 251 25.91 -21.15 4.07
C GLY A 251 26.76 -22.28 4.62
N GLY A 252 28.02 -22.02 4.99
CA GLY A 252 28.92 -23.00 5.61
C GLY A 252 28.92 -23.02 7.14
N ARG A 253 28.15 -22.16 7.83
CA ARG A 253 28.13 -22.16 9.30
C ARG A 253 27.13 -23.21 9.81
N PRO A 254 27.53 -24.11 10.73
CA PRO A 254 26.64 -25.12 11.28
C PRO A 254 25.39 -24.46 11.90
N GLY A 255 24.23 -25.09 11.72
CA GLY A 255 22.97 -24.64 12.30
C GLY A 255 23.02 -24.62 13.83
N CYS A 256 22.01 -24.02 14.45
CA CYS A 256 21.89 -24.01 15.92
C CYS A 256 21.79 -25.45 16.46
N ALA A 257 22.72 -25.86 17.31
CA ALA A 257 22.78 -27.22 17.86
C ALA A 257 21.51 -27.64 18.62
N THR A 258 20.78 -26.67 19.20
CA THR A 258 19.59 -26.93 20.02
C THR A 258 18.32 -27.13 19.21
N CYS A 259 18.20 -26.55 18.01
CA CYS A 259 16.96 -26.59 17.23
C CYS A 259 17.11 -27.14 15.81
N GLY A 260 18.32 -27.51 15.38
CA GLY A 260 18.60 -28.14 14.09
C GLY A 260 18.34 -27.27 12.86
N ARG A 261 17.90 -26.02 13.02
CA ARG A 261 17.65 -25.11 11.90
C ARG A 261 18.96 -24.51 11.40
N GLY A 262 19.32 -24.80 10.16
CA GLY A 262 20.36 -24.08 9.43
C GLY A 262 19.97 -22.60 9.31
N ALA A 263 20.95 -21.69 9.42
CA ALA A 263 20.69 -20.26 9.34
C ALA A 263 20.14 -19.92 7.94
N LEU A 264 18.83 -19.67 7.83
CA LEU A 264 18.24 -19.17 6.60
C LEU A 264 18.86 -17.79 6.32
N SER A 265 19.35 -17.59 5.10
CA SER A 265 19.86 -16.27 4.72
C SER A 265 18.68 -15.34 4.53
N GLN A 266 18.86 -14.15 5.05
CA GLN A 266 17.93 -13.06 4.95
C GLN A 266 18.56 -12.00 4.06
N TRP A 267 17.83 -11.55 3.06
CA TRP A 267 18.34 -10.65 2.04
C TRP A 267 17.55 -9.36 2.03
N GLU A 268 18.20 -8.21 1.91
CA GLU A 268 17.56 -6.93 1.62
C GLU A 268 17.90 -6.51 0.20
N ARG A 269 16.98 -5.87 -0.52
CA ARG A 269 17.29 -5.32 -1.84
C ARG A 269 18.16 -4.07 -1.70
N VAL A 270 19.16 -3.91 -2.57
CA VAL A 270 20.04 -2.74 -2.66
C VAL A 270 19.80 -2.04 -3.99
N TYR A 271 19.75 -0.71 -3.94
CA TYR A 271 19.51 0.18 -5.08
C TYR A 271 20.78 0.91 -5.48
#